data_AF-A0A957LSA4-F1
#
_entry.id   AF-A0A957LSA4-F1
#
_cell.length_a   1.000
_cell.length_b   1.000
_cell.length_c   1.000
_cell.angle_alpha   90.00
_cell.angle_beta   90.00
_cell.angle_gamma   90.00
#
_symmetry.space_group_name_H-M   'P 1'
#
loop_
_entity.id
_entity.type
_entity.pdbx_description
1 polymer ?
#
loop_
_entity_poly.entity_id
_entity_poly.type
_entity_poly.pdbx_seq_one_letter_code
_entity_poly.pdbx_strand_id
1 'polypeptide(L)' 'MTTKTFITFPDASQAKRSLLDMDEQQLADFLAELGEPKFRSRQIWEWIYKRYAGDFAAMSNLPKALRARLAE' A
#
# COMPACT_ATOMS: atom_id res chain seq x y z
N MET A 1 -25.37 14.35 0.29
CA MET A 1 -24.81 13.72 1.51
C MET A 1 -23.80 12.68 1.08
N THR A 2 -22.70 12.56 1.83
CA THR A 2 -21.52 11.69 1.60
C THR A 2 -20.35 12.36 0.89
N THR A 3 -19.82 13.43 1.49
CA THR A 3 -18.47 13.91 1.23
C THR A 3 -17.49 12.96 1.92
N LYS A 4 -16.82 12.12 1.14
CA LYS A 4 -15.77 11.20 1.62
C LYS A 4 -14.51 12.03 1.83
N THR A 5 -14.29 12.44 3.08
CA THR A 5 -13.14 13.22 3.53
C THR A 5 -11.84 12.49 3.20
N PHE A 6 -11.11 12.99 2.19
CA PHE A 6 -9.74 12.60 1.91
C PHE A 6 -8.84 13.26 2.94
N ILE A 7 -8.31 12.46 3.87
CA ILE A 7 -7.28 12.89 4.81
C ILE A 7 -5.98 12.96 3.99
N THR A 8 -5.57 14.17 3.61
CA THR A 8 -4.29 14.38 2.92
C THR A 8 -3.18 14.35 3.97
N PHE A 9 -2.37 13.29 3.93
CA PHE A 9 -1.15 13.17 4.71
C PHE A 9 0.04 13.58 3.83
N PRO A 10 0.72 14.71 4.11
CA PRO A 10 1.91 15.08 3.35
C PRO A 10 3.11 14.32 3.94
N ASP A 11 3.46 13.17 3.37
CA ASP A 11 4.76 12.57 3.62
C ASP A 11 5.71 12.85 2.44
N ALA A 12 6.60 13.81 2.69
CA ALA A 12 7.59 14.29 1.75
C ALA A 12 8.80 13.36 1.76
N SER A 13 8.75 12.26 1.01
CA SER A 13 9.93 11.43 0.70
C SER A 13 9.80 10.73 -0.67
N GLN A 14 9.77 11.58 -1.70
CA GLN A 14 10.56 11.46 -2.94
C GLN A 14 10.36 10.25 -3.89
N ALA A 15 9.74 10.57 -5.03
CA ALA A 15 10.05 10.07 -6.39
C ALA A 15 9.92 8.58 -6.72
N LYS A 16 9.32 7.76 -5.85
CA LYS A 16 8.74 6.46 -6.20
C LYS A 16 7.25 6.53 -5.83
N ARG A 17 6.35 6.13 -6.73
CA ARG A 17 4.89 6.27 -6.53
C ARG A 17 4.52 5.82 -5.11
N SER A 18 4.02 6.73 -4.26
CA SER A 18 3.64 6.39 -2.89
C SER A 18 2.49 5.39 -2.92
N LEU A 19 2.84 4.10 -2.83
CA LEU A 19 1.91 2.98 -2.69
C LEU A 19 1.02 3.13 -1.43
N LEU A 20 1.42 3.97 -0.47
CA LEU A 20 0.66 4.37 0.71
C LEU A 20 -0.52 5.30 0.39
N ASP A 21 -0.46 6.00 -0.75
CA ASP A 21 -1.53 6.87 -1.26
C ASP A 21 -2.51 6.10 -2.16
N MET A 22 -2.18 4.85 -2.50
CA MET A 22 -3.01 4.02 -3.35
C MET A 22 -4.16 3.39 -2.58
N ASP A 23 -5.37 3.54 -3.14
CA ASP A 23 -6.58 2.87 -2.65
C ASP A 23 -6.48 1.34 -2.84
N GLU A 24 -7.31 0.57 -2.14
CA GLU A 24 -7.24 -0.91 -2.15
C GLU A 24 -7.25 -1.50 -3.58
N GLN A 25 -8.06 -0.89 -4.46
CA GLN A 25 -8.19 -1.29 -5.86
C GLN A 25 -6.92 -1.04 -6.66
N GLN A 26 -6.28 0.12 -6.48
CA GLN A 26 -5.03 0.45 -7.16
C GLN A 26 -3.91 -0.48 -6.70
N LEU A 27 -3.89 -0.81 -5.41
CA LEU A 27 -2.94 -1.77 -4.87
C LEU A 27 -3.19 -3.19 -5.42
N ALA A 28 -4.44 -3.59 -5.57
CA ALA A 28 -4.80 -4.87 -6.16
C ALA A 28 -4.41 -4.98 -7.64
N ASP A 29 -4.54 -3.88 -8.39
CA ASP A 29 -4.15 -3.80 -9.79
C ASP A 29 -2.63 -3.87 -9.93
N PHE A 30 -1.90 -3.07 -9.16
CA PHE A 30 -0.43 -3.12 -9.12
C PHE A 30 0.11 -4.50 -8.73
N LEU A 31 -0.51 -5.16 -7.74
CA LEU A 31 -0.16 -6.53 -7.38
C LEU A 31 -0.49 -7.50 -8.51
N ALA A 32 -1.62 -7.32 -9.20
CA ALA A 32 -1.97 -8.16 -10.34
C ALA A 32 -0.96 -8.00 -11.50
N GLU A 33 -0.48 -6.78 -11.76
CA GLU A 33 0.60 -6.51 -12.73
C GLU A 33 1.91 -7.20 -12.34
N LEU A 34 2.20 -7.33 -11.05
CA LEU A 34 3.34 -8.09 -10.53
C LEU A 34 3.15 -9.62 -10.56
N GLY A 35 1.98 -10.13 -10.95
CA GLY A 35 1.65 -11.55 -10.87
C GLY A 35 1.36 -12.03 -9.44
N GLU A 36 1.10 -11.09 -8.53
CA GLU A 36 0.82 -11.33 -7.13
C GLU A 36 -0.68 -11.41 -6.88
N PRO A 37 -1.13 -12.24 -5.92
CA PRO A 37 -2.55 -12.47 -5.75
C PRO A 37 -3.23 -11.27 -5.10
N LYS A 38 -4.36 -10.85 -5.69
CA LYS A 38 -5.13 -9.65 -5.29
C LYS A 38 -5.49 -9.60 -3.80
N PHE A 39 -5.66 -10.73 -3.12
CA PHE A 39 -5.95 -10.74 -1.68
C PHE A 39 -4.84 -10.13 -0.81
N ARG A 40 -3.61 -10.00 -1.34
CA ARG A 40 -2.52 -9.30 -0.64
C ARG A 40 -2.75 -7.80 -0.56
N SER A 41 -3.56 -7.21 -1.44
CA SER A 41 -3.91 -5.79 -1.34
C SER A 41 -4.61 -5.50 -0.03
N ARG A 42 -5.55 -6.37 0.37
CA ARG A 42 -6.29 -6.28 1.61
C ARG A 42 -5.39 -6.36 2.84
N GLN A 43 -4.34 -7.19 2.80
CA GLN A 43 -3.37 -7.25 3.90
C GLN A 43 -2.61 -5.93 4.04
N ILE A 44 -2.13 -5.37 2.93
CA ILE A 44 -1.42 -4.10 2.92
C ILE A 44 -2.34 -2.97 3.38
N TRP A 45 -3.59 -2.97 2.89
CA TRP A 45 -4.63 -2.05 3.31
C TRP A 45 -4.88 -2.12 4.83
N GLU A 46 -4.95 -3.32 5.42
CA GLU A 46 -5.06 -3.46 6.88
C GLU A 46 -3.83 -2.89 7.61
N TRP A 47 -2.62 -3.05 7.08
CA TRP A 47 -1.42 -2.44 7.66
C TRP A 47 -1.43 -0.91 7.58
N ILE A 48 -1.87 -0.34 6.45
CA ILE A 48 -1.94 1.11 6.25
C ILE A 48 -3.05 1.70 7.14
N TYR A 49 -4.27 1.17 7.06
CA TYR A 49 -5.44 1.78 7.70
C TYR A 49 -5.66 1.35 9.16
N LYS A 50 -5.32 0.12 9.55
CA LYS A 50 -5.45 -0.32 10.95
C LYS A 50 -4.19 -0.10 11.77
N ARG A 51 -3.01 -0.22 11.15
CA ARG A 51 -1.72 -0.13 11.86
C ARG A 51 -0.97 1.17 11.61
N TYR A 52 -1.46 2.04 10.71
CA TYR A 52 -0.80 3.29 10.33
C TYR A 52 0.66 3.07 9.96
N ALA A 53 0.95 1.94 9.30
CA ALA A 53 2.29 1.62 8.85
C ALA A 53 2.65 2.50 7.65
N GLY A 54 3.55 3.46 7.88
CA GLY A 54 4.10 4.32 6.83
C GLY A 54 5.23 3.67 6.03
N ASP A 55 5.53 2.38 6.24
CA ASP A 55 6.64 1.71 5.58
C ASP A 55 6.34 0.22 5.28
N PHE A 56 6.71 -0.23 4.08
CA PHE A 56 6.49 -1.61 3.63
C PHE A 56 7.38 -2.63 4.35
N ALA A 57 8.54 -2.22 4.88
CA ALA A 57 9.41 -3.10 5.66
C ALA A 57 8.78 -3.44 7.02
N ALA A 58 7.96 -2.54 7.59
CA ALA A 58 7.20 -2.79 8.81
C ALA A 58 6.13 -3.87 8.63
N MET A 59 5.66 -4.10 7.39
CA MET A 59 4.63 -5.09 7.06
C MET A 59 5.21 -6.51 7.05
N SER A 60 5.45 -7.05 8.25
CA SER A 60 6.08 -8.36 8.43
C SER A 60 5.25 -9.53 7.91
N ASN A 61 3.96 -9.33 7.63
CA ASN A 61 3.06 -10.35 7.08
C ASN A 61 3.20 -10.54 5.56
N LEU A 62 3.95 -9.68 4.87
CA LEU A 62 4.24 -9.80 3.45
C LEU A 62 5.53 -10.60 3.24
N PRO A 63 5.66 -11.40 2.18
CA PRO A 63 6.92 -12.08 1.89
C PRO A 63 8.01 -11.07 1.53
N LYS A 64 9.27 -11.41 1.86
CA LYS A 64 10.45 -10.58 1.54
C LYS A 64 10.53 -10.18 0.07
N ALA A 65 10.19 -11.10 -0.84
CA ALA A 65 10.20 -10.84 -2.27
C ALA A 65 9.26 -9.69 -2.66
N LEU A 66 8.05 -9.67 -2.08
CA LEU A 66 7.07 -8.63 -2.34
C LEU A 66 7.49 -7.29 -1.71
N ARG A 67 8.02 -7.30 -0.48
CA ARG A 67 8.56 -6.08 0.16
C ARG A 67 9.70 -5.46 -0.64
N ALA A 68 10.61 -6.28 -1.15
CA ALA A 68 11.70 -5.81 -2.00
C ALA A 68 11.16 -5.17 -3.29
N ARG A 69 10.12 -5.76 -3.90
CA ARG A 69 9.46 -5.23 -5.09
C ARG A 69 8.69 -3.93 -4.85
N LEU A 70 8.14 -3.75 -3.66
CA LEU A 70 7.44 -2.52 -3.25
C LEU A 70 8.40 -1.40 -2.80
N ALA A 71 9.65 -1.75 -2.45
CA ALA A 71 10.69 -0.80 -2.06
C ALA A 71 11.56 -0.31 -3.24
N GLU A 72 11.46 -0.97 -4.39
CA GLU A 72 12.14 -0.62 -5.65
C GLU A 72 11.41 0.47 -6.42
#